data_AF-A0A9P0DLH5-F1
#
_entry.id   AF-A0A9P0DLH5-F1
#
_cell.length_a   1.000
_cell.length_b   1.000
_cell.length_c   1.000
_cell.angle_alpha   90.00
_cell.angle_beta   90.00
_cell.angle_gamma   90.00
#
_symmetry.space_group_name_H-M   'P 1'
#
loop_
_entity.id
_entity.type
_entity.pdbx_description
1 polymer ?
#
loop_
_entity_poly.entity_id
_entity_poly.type
_entity_poly.pdbx_seq_one_letter_code
_entity_poly.pdbx_strand_id
1 'polypeptide(L)'
;MRTIMSLLALSSYFLNTLVVNQSIPTQAEQANLLANVQEVFEQVKLLTKDIAESTEKSVVNDIGITVTRAEYTLDLLEKITLMRLSCDGNSVCMLESRPVIKQLAQDGRKALGTCTDIASADITACSDRLANVTNSAIDRGQQLLDALGECSKKPGLAVISCYRNIIATDVLPVKKTLVGAIETHREAHFKAIEIREKGQACVDLTVKKYRDLLEKVLEEALKCT
;
A
#
# COMPACT_ATOMS: atom_id res chain seq x y z
N MET A 1 9.03 5.74 10.98
CA MET A 1 8.28 6.82 11.67
C MET A 1 9.06 8.13 11.89
N ARG A 2 10.40 8.14 12.02
CA ARG A 2 11.17 9.38 12.23
C ARG A 2 11.32 10.31 11.01
N THR A 3 11.09 9.81 9.80
CA THR A 3 11.23 10.59 8.55
C THR A 3 9.96 11.37 8.15
N ILE A 4 8.77 10.93 8.58
CA ILE A 4 7.49 11.58 8.22
C ILE A 4 7.26 12.87 9.03
N MET A 5 7.74 12.92 10.28
CA MET A 5 7.65 14.16 11.08
C MET A 5 8.55 15.29 10.56
N SER A 6 9.60 14.98 9.80
CA SER A 6 10.50 15.99 9.23
C SER A 6 9.90 16.73 8.03
N LEU A 7 9.02 16.10 7.26
CA LEU A 7 8.37 16.70 6.08
C LEU A 7 7.25 17.70 6.46
N LEU A 8 6.52 17.42 7.54
CA LEU A 8 5.51 18.35 8.06
C LEU A 8 6.18 19.61 8.65
N ALA A 9 7.34 19.48 9.30
CA ALA A 9 8.10 20.59 9.83
C ALA A 9 8.66 21.52 8.74
N LEU A 10 9.03 20.98 7.57
CA LEU A 10 9.46 21.75 6.40
C LEU A 10 8.31 22.60 5.82
N SER A 11 7.08 22.07 5.78
CA SER A 11 5.92 22.80 5.26
C SER A 11 5.55 24.04 6.11
N SER A 12 5.71 23.94 7.44
CA SER A 12 5.43 25.03 8.38
C SER A 12 6.49 26.15 8.35
N TYR A 13 7.74 25.85 7.97
CA TYR A 13 8.79 26.85 7.85
C TYR A 13 8.68 27.66 6.55
N PHE A 14 8.23 27.05 5.45
CA PHE A 14 8.01 27.74 4.17
C PHE A 14 6.78 28.65 4.19
N LEU A 15 5.74 28.32 4.96
CA LEU A 15 4.51 29.12 5.05
C LEU A 15 4.65 30.35 5.97
N ASN A 16 5.53 30.29 6.99
CA ASN A 16 5.70 31.40 7.95
C ASN A 16 6.73 32.47 7.54
N THR A 17 7.49 32.27 6.46
CA THR A 17 8.46 33.25 5.94
C THR A 17 7.91 34.15 4.84
N LEU A 18 6.64 33.99 4.43
CA LEU A 18 5.95 34.92 3.52
C LEU A 18 5.46 36.22 4.19
N VAL A 19 6.13 36.64 5.27
CA VAL A 19 5.96 37.97 5.86
C VAL A 19 6.82 38.96 5.09
N VAL A 20 6.22 39.50 4.03
CA VAL A 20 6.37 40.84 3.45
C VAL A 20 7.68 41.58 3.77
N ASN A 21 8.71 41.37 2.94
CA ASN A 21 9.69 42.42 2.65
C ASN A 21 9.19 43.20 1.42
N GLN A 22 9.02 44.51 1.55
CA GLN A 22 8.32 45.40 0.61
C GLN A 22 9.10 45.73 -0.70
N SER A 23 10.08 44.92 -1.10
CA SER A 23 10.77 45.07 -2.38
C SER A 23 10.17 44.14 -3.43
N ILE A 24 9.84 44.67 -4.61
CA ILE A 24 9.43 43.84 -5.76
C ILE A 24 10.56 42.85 -6.05
N PRO A 25 10.32 41.52 -5.99
CA PRO A 25 11.35 40.53 -6.23
C PRO A 25 11.96 40.72 -7.62
N THR A 26 13.28 40.65 -7.71
CA THR A 26 14.00 40.73 -8.99
C THR A 26 13.67 39.53 -9.88
N GLN A 27 13.85 39.68 -11.18
CA GLN A 27 13.60 38.59 -12.14
C GLN A 27 14.49 37.36 -11.84
N ALA A 28 15.71 37.58 -11.36
CA ALA A 28 16.62 36.52 -10.95
C ALA A 28 16.12 35.77 -9.71
N GLU A 29 15.60 36.48 -8.70
CA GLU A 29 15.00 35.86 -7.51
C GLU A 29 13.75 35.04 -7.85
N GLN A 30 12.91 35.54 -8.75
CA GLN A 30 11.70 34.84 -9.21
C GLN A 30 12.05 33.56 -9.98
N ALA A 31 13.02 33.62 -10.89
CA ALA A 31 13.50 32.45 -11.64
C ALA A 31 14.13 31.40 -10.72
N ASN A 32 14.94 31.84 -9.74
CA ASN A 32 15.57 30.94 -8.78
C ASN A 32 14.53 30.24 -7.87
N LEU A 33 13.52 30.97 -7.41
CA LEU A 33 12.42 30.38 -6.63
C LEU A 33 11.66 29.32 -7.44
N LEU A 34 11.33 29.62 -8.71
CA LEU A 34 10.62 28.68 -9.58
C LEU A 34 11.44 27.40 -9.81
N ALA A 35 12.75 27.53 -10.03
CA ALA A 35 13.66 26.38 -10.18
C ALA A 35 13.71 25.51 -8.91
N ASN A 36 13.81 26.13 -7.72
CA ASN A 36 13.79 25.40 -6.45
C ASN A 36 12.46 24.68 -6.21
N VAL A 37 11.33 25.31 -6.55
CA VAL A 37 10.01 24.68 -6.42
C VAL A 37 9.88 23.50 -7.39
N GLN A 38 10.36 23.65 -8.63
CA GLN A 38 10.38 22.57 -9.63
C GLN A 38 11.22 21.38 -9.14
N GLU A 39 12.38 21.62 -8.54
CA GLU A 39 13.23 20.56 -8.01
C GLU A 39 12.54 19.79 -6.87
N VAL A 40 11.97 20.51 -5.89
CA VAL A 40 11.22 19.88 -4.78
C VAL A 40 10.05 19.06 -5.31
N PHE A 41 9.36 19.57 -6.34
CA PHE A 41 8.22 18.87 -6.94
C PHE A 41 8.61 17.53 -7.57
N GLU A 42 9.71 17.50 -8.33
CA GLU A 42 10.23 16.25 -8.91
C GLU A 42 10.74 15.28 -7.85
N GLN A 43 11.38 15.77 -6.78
CA GLN A 43 11.79 14.90 -5.66
C GLN A 43 10.58 14.25 -4.97
N VAL A 44 9.51 15.02 -4.71
CA VAL A 44 8.28 14.50 -4.10
C VAL A 44 7.63 13.44 -4.99
N LYS A 45 7.60 13.66 -6.31
CA LYS A 45 7.07 12.69 -7.28
C LYS A 45 7.79 11.35 -7.22
N LEU A 46 9.13 11.36 -7.26
CA LEU A 46 9.93 10.14 -7.19
C LEU A 46 9.71 9.41 -5.86
N LEU A 47 9.80 10.14 -4.74
CA LEU A 47 9.58 9.57 -3.41
C LEU A 47 8.21 8.91 -3.28
N THR A 48 7.18 9.54 -3.84
CA THR A 48 5.80 9.06 -3.75
C THR A 48 5.63 7.73 -4.49
N LYS A 49 6.26 7.58 -5.66
CA LYS A 49 6.25 6.34 -6.43
C LYS A 49 6.99 5.22 -5.70
N ASP A 50 8.20 5.50 -5.22
CA ASP A 50 9.02 4.52 -4.50
C ASP A 50 8.34 4.00 -3.23
N ILE A 51 7.66 4.89 -2.48
CA ILE A 51 6.91 4.50 -1.28
C ILE A 51 5.72 3.59 -1.63
N ALA A 52 5.00 3.86 -2.72
CA ALA A 52 3.88 3.04 -3.15
C ALA A 52 4.33 1.61 -3.51
N GLU A 53 5.34 1.49 -4.38
CA GLU A 53 5.91 0.20 -4.79
C GLU A 53 6.50 -0.58 -3.60
N SER A 54 7.19 0.13 -2.69
CA SER A 54 7.75 -0.48 -1.47
C SER A 54 6.66 -1.00 -0.53
N THR A 55 5.56 -0.25 -0.38
CA THR A 55 4.43 -0.64 0.48
C THR A 55 3.72 -1.87 -0.06
N GLU A 56 3.43 -1.90 -1.36
CA GLU A 56 2.83 -3.06 -2.04
C GLU A 56 3.66 -4.32 -1.82
N LYS A 57 4.96 -4.23 -2.13
CA LYS A 57 5.88 -5.35 -1.95
C LYS A 57 5.96 -5.81 -0.50
N SER A 58 5.94 -4.89 0.47
CA SER A 58 5.95 -5.24 1.89
C SER A 58 4.69 -5.98 2.33
N VAL A 59 3.50 -5.53 1.91
CA VAL A 59 2.23 -6.18 2.28
C VAL A 59 2.15 -7.58 1.69
N VAL A 60 2.45 -7.74 0.40
CA VAL A 60 2.42 -9.06 -0.27
C VAL A 60 3.44 -10.01 0.37
N ASN A 61 4.65 -9.53 0.67
CA ASN A 61 5.68 -10.34 1.29
C ASN A 61 5.30 -10.80 2.72
N ASP A 62 4.74 -9.92 3.54
CA ASP A 62 4.33 -10.26 4.91
C ASP A 62 3.24 -11.35 4.91
N ILE A 63 2.29 -11.27 3.97
CA ILE A 63 1.24 -12.27 3.81
C ILE A 63 1.81 -13.58 3.25
N GLY A 64 2.70 -13.52 2.25
CA GLY A 64 3.37 -14.69 1.69
C GLY A 64 4.18 -15.48 2.73
N ILE A 65 4.90 -14.79 3.62
CA ILE A 65 5.60 -15.41 4.75
C ILE A 65 4.60 -16.11 5.68
N THR A 66 3.48 -15.46 5.97
CA THR A 66 2.43 -16.01 6.84
C THR A 66 1.78 -17.25 6.22
N VAL A 67 1.49 -17.23 4.92
CA VAL A 67 0.99 -18.38 4.16
C VAL A 67 1.99 -19.53 4.16
N THR A 68 3.27 -19.27 3.92
CA THR A 68 4.32 -20.31 3.92
C THR A 68 4.40 -21.01 5.29
N ARG A 69 4.29 -20.26 6.39
CA ARG A 69 4.24 -20.82 7.75
C ARG A 69 2.96 -21.64 7.99
N ALA A 70 1.83 -21.19 7.47
CA ALA A 70 0.57 -21.91 7.56
C ALA A 70 0.58 -23.22 6.75
N GLU A 71 1.20 -23.24 5.58
CA GLU A 71 1.41 -24.46 4.78
C GLU A 71 2.26 -25.48 5.55
N TYR A 72 3.35 -25.04 6.18
CA TYR A 72 4.15 -25.90 7.05
C TYR A 72 3.34 -26.44 8.24
N THR A 73 2.47 -25.61 8.82
CA THR A 73 1.58 -26.04 9.91
C THR A 73 0.60 -27.11 9.44
N LEU A 74 0.01 -26.97 8.24
CA LEU A 74 -0.87 -27.99 7.67
C LEU A 74 -0.13 -29.30 7.33
N ASP A 75 1.10 -29.23 6.83
CA ASP A 75 1.94 -30.40 6.58
C ASP A 75 2.26 -31.16 7.88
N LEU A 76 2.57 -30.43 8.97
CA LEU A 76 2.75 -31.04 10.29
C LEU A 76 1.46 -31.68 10.81
N LEU A 77 0.31 -31.00 10.68
CA LEU A 77 -0.98 -31.54 11.08
C LEU A 77 -1.31 -32.81 10.32
N GLU A 78 -1.11 -32.83 9.00
CA GLU A 78 -1.28 -34.03 8.17
C GLU A 78 -0.41 -35.18 8.70
N LYS A 79 0.89 -34.95 8.89
CA LYS A 79 1.85 -35.96 9.36
C LYS A 79 1.49 -36.51 10.74
N ILE A 80 1.17 -35.64 11.70
CA ILE A 80 0.78 -36.05 13.05
C ILE A 80 -0.51 -36.86 13.03
N THR A 81 -1.50 -36.43 12.24
CA THR A 81 -2.79 -37.11 12.10
C THR A 81 -2.60 -38.52 11.51
N LEU A 82 -1.81 -38.63 10.43
CA LEU A 82 -1.48 -39.92 9.82
C LEU A 82 -0.66 -40.82 10.74
N MET A 83 0.25 -40.26 11.53
CA MET A 83 1.03 -41.01 12.52
C MET A 83 0.13 -41.59 13.61
N ARG A 84 -0.76 -40.76 14.18
CA ARG A 84 -1.71 -41.19 15.20
C ARG A 84 -2.66 -42.26 14.67
N LEU A 85 -3.15 -42.09 13.44
CA LEU A 85 -3.95 -43.11 12.77
C LEU A 85 -3.17 -44.42 12.59
N SER A 86 -1.85 -44.41 12.44
CA SER A 86 -1.04 -45.63 12.25
C SER A 86 -0.75 -46.39 13.54
N CYS A 87 -0.99 -45.79 14.72
CA CYS A 87 -0.66 -46.39 16.02
C CYS A 87 -1.77 -47.30 16.57
N ASP A 88 -3.00 -47.22 16.06
CA ASP A 88 -4.11 -48.09 16.49
C ASP A 88 -4.22 -49.35 15.61
N GLY A 89 -4.59 -50.48 16.21
CA GLY A 89 -4.46 -51.81 15.60
C GLY A 89 -5.54 -52.22 14.59
N ASN A 90 -6.46 -51.34 14.18
CA ASN A 90 -7.64 -51.70 13.39
C ASN A 90 -7.56 -51.24 11.92
N SER A 91 -7.50 -52.17 10.96
CA SER A 91 -6.98 -51.88 9.61
C SER A 91 -7.98 -51.29 8.59
N VAL A 92 -9.29 -51.52 8.75
CA VAL A 92 -10.28 -51.22 7.69
C VAL A 92 -10.66 -49.73 7.67
N CYS A 93 -11.12 -49.17 8.80
CA CYS A 93 -11.48 -47.74 8.90
C CYS A 93 -10.29 -46.79 8.67
N MET A 94 -9.06 -47.27 8.91
CA MET A 94 -7.84 -46.51 8.65
C MET A 94 -7.51 -46.37 7.16
N LEU A 95 -7.82 -47.38 6.34
CA LEU A 95 -7.55 -47.36 4.91
C LEU A 95 -8.37 -46.28 4.20
N GLU A 96 -9.62 -46.07 4.63
CA GLU A 96 -10.52 -45.06 4.07
C GLU A 96 -10.20 -43.64 4.54
N SER A 97 -9.68 -43.48 5.77
CA SER A 97 -9.41 -42.16 6.37
C SER A 97 -8.11 -41.50 5.88
N ARG A 98 -7.08 -42.30 5.52
CA ARG A 98 -5.80 -41.79 4.99
C ARG A 98 -5.93 -40.91 3.75
N PRO A 99 -6.62 -41.32 2.66
CA PRO A 99 -6.77 -40.47 1.47
C PRO A 99 -7.55 -39.20 1.77
N VAL A 100 -8.54 -39.25 2.67
CA VAL A 100 -9.32 -38.08 3.09
C VAL A 100 -8.43 -37.05 3.82
N ILE A 101 -7.58 -37.50 4.75
CA ILE A 101 -6.62 -36.64 5.45
C ILE A 101 -5.68 -35.93 4.46
N LYS A 102 -5.12 -36.67 3.50
CA LYS A 102 -4.23 -36.09 2.47
C LYS A 102 -4.96 -35.07 1.59
N GLN A 103 -6.19 -35.37 1.20
CA GLN A 103 -7.01 -34.48 0.39
C GLN A 103 -7.32 -33.18 1.15
N LEU A 104 -7.72 -33.28 2.42
CA LEU A 104 -7.98 -32.12 3.27
C LEU A 104 -6.74 -31.23 3.44
N ALA A 105 -5.56 -31.82 3.64
CA ALA A 105 -4.32 -31.06 3.70
C ALA A 105 -4.02 -30.33 2.37
N GLN A 106 -4.23 -30.99 1.24
CA GLN A 106 -4.04 -30.39 -0.08
C GLN A 106 -5.03 -29.25 -0.35
N ASP A 107 -6.30 -29.42 0.01
CA ASP A 107 -7.33 -28.39 -0.15
C ASP A 107 -7.08 -27.20 0.79
N GLY A 108 -6.49 -27.47 1.97
CA GLY A 108 -5.99 -26.44 2.88
C GLY A 108 -4.90 -25.57 2.27
N ARG A 109 -3.89 -26.18 1.63
CA ARG A 109 -2.82 -25.42 0.94
C ARG A 109 -3.38 -24.58 -0.21
N LYS A 110 -4.30 -25.13 -1.01
CA LYS A 110 -4.96 -24.36 -2.08
C LYS A 110 -5.72 -23.15 -1.53
N ALA A 111 -6.46 -23.33 -0.44
CA ALA A 111 -7.20 -22.25 0.20
C ALA A 111 -6.27 -21.16 0.79
N LEU A 112 -5.11 -21.55 1.32
CA LEU A 112 -4.09 -20.59 1.77
C LEU A 112 -3.53 -19.76 0.60
N GLY A 113 -3.32 -20.36 -0.56
CA GLY A 113 -2.94 -19.63 -1.78
C GLY A 113 -3.93 -18.52 -2.14
N THR A 114 -5.23 -18.81 -2.03
CA THR A 114 -6.28 -17.82 -2.27
C THR A 114 -6.21 -16.62 -1.33
N CYS A 115 -5.75 -16.78 -0.08
CA CYS A 115 -5.56 -15.65 0.83
C CYS A 115 -4.50 -14.65 0.33
N THR A 116 -3.39 -15.16 -0.25
CA THR A 116 -2.36 -14.31 -0.87
C THR A 116 -2.89 -13.61 -2.11
N ASP A 117 -3.63 -14.32 -2.95
CA ASP A 117 -4.16 -13.77 -4.21
C ASP A 117 -5.13 -12.61 -3.95
N ILE A 118 -6.06 -12.77 -2.99
CA ILE A 118 -7.01 -11.73 -2.60
C ILE A 118 -6.28 -10.49 -2.08
N ALA A 119 -5.33 -10.67 -1.16
CA ALA A 119 -4.62 -9.54 -0.58
C ALA A 119 -3.72 -8.83 -1.60
N SER A 120 -3.13 -9.58 -2.53
CA SER A 120 -2.34 -9.03 -3.64
C SER A 120 -3.22 -8.20 -4.57
N ALA A 121 -4.39 -8.72 -4.96
CA ALA A 121 -5.33 -7.97 -5.79
C ALA A 121 -5.79 -6.66 -5.10
N ASP A 122 -6.13 -6.73 -3.82
CA ASP A 122 -6.58 -5.56 -3.05
C ASP A 122 -5.49 -4.48 -2.93
N ILE A 123 -4.24 -4.88 -2.66
CA ILE A 123 -3.15 -3.91 -2.52
C ILE A 123 -2.74 -3.32 -3.86
N THR A 124 -2.70 -4.10 -4.95
CA THR A 124 -2.44 -3.58 -6.30
C THR A 124 -3.51 -2.58 -6.71
N ALA A 125 -4.80 -2.87 -6.47
CA ALA A 125 -5.88 -1.92 -6.73
C ALA A 125 -5.72 -0.61 -5.91
N CYS A 126 -5.25 -0.72 -4.66
CA CYS A 126 -4.94 0.43 -3.83
C CYS A 126 -3.75 1.25 -4.39
N SER A 127 -2.69 0.59 -4.82
CA SER A 127 -1.52 1.20 -5.47
C SER A 127 -1.90 1.92 -6.76
N ASP A 128 -2.70 1.30 -7.62
CA ASP A 128 -3.14 1.87 -8.90
C ASP A 128 -3.96 3.15 -8.68
N ARG A 129 -4.90 3.13 -7.72
CA ARG A 129 -5.65 4.32 -7.34
C ARG A 129 -4.71 5.43 -6.87
N LEU A 130 -3.71 5.08 -6.06
CA LEU A 130 -2.75 6.03 -5.51
C LEU A 130 -1.88 6.65 -6.60
N ALA A 131 -1.39 5.85 -7.54
CA ALA A 131 -0.63 6.30 -8.70
C ALA A 131 -1.44 7.27 -9.55
N ASN A 132 -2.71 6.94 -9.85
CA ASN A 132 -3.59 7.80 -10.64
C ASN A 132 -3.84 9.16 -9.98
N VAL A 133 -4.15 9.18 -8.68
CA VAL A 133 -4.37 10.43 -7.93
C VAL A 133 -3.09 11.25 -7.85
N THR A 134 -1.96 10.59 -7.63
CA THR A 134 -0.63 11.23 -7.58
C THR A 134 -0.28 11.86 -8.92
N ASN A 135 -0.37 11.12 -10.01
CA ASN A 135 -0.07 11.61 -11.36
C ASN A 135 -0.97 12.80 -11.71
N SER A 136 -2.27 12.73 -11.42
CA SER A 136 -3.18 13.85 -11.68
C SER A 136 -2.81 15.10 -10.88
N ALA A 137 -2.46 14.95 -9.61
CA ALA A 137 -2.03 16.07 -8.77
C ALA A 137 -0.70 16.66 -9.22
N ILE A 138 0.22 15.81 -9.68
CA ILE A 138 1.51 16.20 -10.23
C ILE A 138 1.32 16.98 -11.54
N ASP A 139 0.49 16.49 -12.45
CA ASP A 139 0.23 17.16 -13.73
C ASP A 139 -0.35 18.55 -13.51
N ARG A 140 -1.24 18.71 -12.53
CA ARG A 140 -1.81 20.01 -12.14
C ARG A 140 -0.77 20.95 -11.55
N GLY A 141 0.13 20.45 -10.70
CA GLY A 141 1.23 21.25 -10.16
C GLY A 141 2.22 21.65 -11.26
N GLN A 142 2.55 20.75 -12.18
CA GLN A 142 3.44 21.03 -13.30
C GLN A 142 2.87 22.10 -14.22
N GLN A 143 1.58 22.00 -14.57
CA GLN A 143 0.89 23.02 -15.37
C GLN A 143 0.97 24.41 -14.74
N LEU A 144 0.87 24.51 -13.42
CA LEU A 144 1.03 25.77 -12.69
C LEU A 144 2.46 26.30 -12.82
N LEU A 145 3.47 25.43 -12.62
CA LEU A 145 4.88 25.81 -12.73
C LEU A 145 5.25 26.24 -14.15
N ASP A 146 4.74 25.53 -15.17
CA ASP A 146 4.92 25.89 -16.57
C ASP A 146 4.31 27.27 -16.87
N ALA A 147 3.10 27.52 -16.39
CA ALA A 147 2.44 28.82 -16.58
C ALA A 147 3.17 29.96 -15.86
N LEU A 148 3.69 29.72 -14.64
CA LEU A 148 4.56 30.67 -13.93
C LEU A 148 5.88 30.89 -14.66
N GLY A 149 6.44 29.85 -15.29
CA GLY A 149 7.61 29.91 -16.15
C GLY A 149 7.37 30.78 -17.39
N GLU A 150 6.22 30.63 -18.04
CA GLU A 150 5.83 31.48 -19.18
C GLU A 150 5.60 32.93 -18.77
N CYS A 151 5.06 33.20 -17.58
CA CYS A 151 4.95 34.56 -17.07
C CYS A 151 6.34 35.20 -16.88
N SER A 152 7.34 34.45 -16.38
CA SER A 152 8.69 34.97 -16.11
C SER A 152 9.42 35.53 -17.35
N LYS A 153 9.02 35.06 -18.54
CA LYS A 153 9.58 35.47 -19.84
C LYS A 153 8.98 36.76 -20.37
N LYS A 154 7.90 37.28 -19.76
CA LYS A 154 7.23 38.50 -20.23
C LYS A 154 7.99 39.77 -19.80
N PRO A 155 8.06 40.81 -20.64
CA PRO A 155 8.78 42.04 -20.31
C PRO A 155 7.97 43.02 -19.45
N GLY A 156 8.67 43.81 -18.65
CA GLY A 156 8.09 44.97 -17.92
C GLY A 156 6.94 44.60 -17.00
N LEU A 157 5.92 45.45 -16.91
CA LEU A 157 4.75 45.24 -16.02
C LEU A 157 3.85 44.06 -16.45
N ALA A 158 4.02 43.54 -17.66
CA ALA A 158 3.24 42.39 -18.14
C ALA A 158 3.54 41.10 -17.35
N VAL A 159 4.77 40.97 -16.80
CA VAL A 159 5.14 39.85 -15.90
C VAL A 159 4.28 39.86 -14.63
N ILE A 160 4.11 41.03 -14.02
CA ILE A 160 3.39 41.21 -12.76
C ILE A 160 1.89 40.91 -12.95
N SER A 161 1.31 41.43 -14.04
CA SER A 161 -0.09 41.16 -14.38
C SER A 161 -0.34 39.67 -14.64
N CYS A 162 0.59 39.01 -15.35
CA CYS A 162 0.52 37.56 -15.62
C CYS A 162 0.55 36.73 -14.33
N TYR A 163 1.52 36.98 -13.45
CA TYR A 163 1.60 36.29 -12.16
C TYR A 163 0.36 36.51 -11.31
N ARG A 164 -0.13 37.75 -11.23
CA ARG A 164 -1.34 38.07 -10.46
C ARG A 164 -2.56 37.30 -10.97
N ASN A 165 -2.68 37.14 -12.28
CA ASN A 165 -3.75 36.36 -12.89
C ASN A 165 -3.65 34.89 -12.50
N ILE A 166 -2.49 34.24 -12.71
CA ILE A 166 -2.27 32.83 -12.34
C ILE A 166 -2.50 32.59 -10.85
N ILE A 167 -2.01 33.48 -9.99
CA ILE A 167 -2.19 33.35 -8.54
C ILE A 167 -3.68 33.41 -8.17
N ALA A 168 -4.43 34.30 -8.82
CA ALA A 168 -5.86 34.44 -8.56
C ALA A 168 -6.69 33.26 -9.08
N THR A 169 -6.30 32.66 -10.22
CA THR A 169 -7.11 31.62 -10.88
C THR A 169 -6.69 30.20 -10.53
N ASP A 170 -5.40 29.93 -10.41
CA ASP A 170 -4.86 28.56 -10.53
C ASP A 170 -4.28 28.02 -9.21
N VAL A 171 -3.80 28.89 -8.32
CA VAL A 171 -3.17 28.46 -7.05
C VAL A 171 -4.14 27.70 -6.15
N LEU A 172 -5.38 28.20 -5.98
CA LEU A 172 -6.35 27.57 -5.10
C LEU A 172 -6.81 26.19 -5.62
N PRO A 173 -7.17 26.02 -6.91
CA PRO A 173 -7.46 24.71 -7.50
C PRO A 173 -6.31 23.70 -7.37
N VAL A 174 -5.07 24.14 -7.64
CA VAL A 174 -3.89 23.27 -7.55
C VAL A 174 -3.64 22.87 -6.10
N LYS A 175 -3.71 23.81 -5.15
CA LYS A 175 -3.62 23.52 -3.72
C LYS A 175 -4.66 22.47 -3.30
N LYS A 176 -5.92 22.63 -3.73
CA LYS A 176 -6.99 21.68 -3.40
C LYS A 176 -6.67 20.27 -3.92
N THR A 177 -6.14 20.18 -5.14
CA THR A 177 -5.77 18.90 -5.76
C THR A 177 -4.62 18.23 -5.02
N LEU A 178 -3.55 18.98 -4.70
CA LEU A 178 -2.39 18.49 -3.96
C LEU A 178 -2.76 18.03 -2.54
N VAL A 179 -3.58 18.81 -1.83
CA VAL A 179 -4.06 18.44 -0.49
C VAL A 179 -4.93 17.18 -0.56
N GLY A 180 -5.84 17.08 -1.52
CA GLY A 180 -6.65 15.87 -1.71
C GLY A 180 -5.82 14.62 -2.05
N ALA A 181 -4.72 14.78 -2.78
CA ALA A 181 -3.78 13.70 -3.02
C ALA A 181 -3.09 13.26 -1.72
N ILE A 182 -2.63 14.20 -0.89
CA ILE A 182 -2.03 13.90 0.43
C ILE A 182 -3.02 13.15 1.33
N GLU A 183 -4.29 13.58 1.36
CA GLU A 183 -5.34 12.90 2.11
C GLU A 183 -5.57 11.47 1.60
N THR A 184 -5.59 11.29 0.28
CA THR A 184 -5.70 9.96 -0.35
C THR A 184 -4.51 9.06 0.00
N HIS A 185 -3.28 9.61 0.04
CA HIS A 185 -2.09 8.90 0.51
C HIS A 185 -2.22 8.42 1.96
N ARG A 186 -2.73 9.30 2.82
CA ARG A 186 -2.99 8.95 4.22
C ARG A 186 -4.02 7.82 4.33
N GLU A 187 -5.11 7.89 3.59
CA GLU A 187 -6.14 6.84 3.56
C GLU A 187 -5.60 5.52 3.03
N ALA A 188 -4.81 5.55 1.94
CA ALA A 188 -4.19 4.38 1.34
C ALA A 188 -3.25 3.67 2.32
N HIS A 189 -2.51 4.41 3.14
CA HIS A 189 -1.67 3.83 4.19
C HIS A 189 -2.49 3.04 5.21
N PHE A 190 -3.63 3.57 5.67
CA PHE A 190 -4.53 2.81 6.56
C PHE A 190 -5.15 1.61 5.85
N LYS A 191 -5.47 1.76 4.55
CA LYS A 191 -6.00 0.66 3.75
C LYS A 191 -5.01 -0.49 3.61
N ALA A 192 -3.73 -0.20 3.43
CA ALA A 192 -2.67 -1.20 3.37
C ALA A 192 -2.57 -2.01 4.68
N ILE A 193 -2.77 -1.36 5.83
CA ILE A 193 -2.84 -2.04 7.13
C ILE A 193 -4.06 -2.95 7.19
N GLU A 194 -5.24 -2.45 6.80
CA GLU A 194 -6.48 -3.25 6.77
C GLU A 194 -6.35 -4.48 5.87
N ILE A 195 -5.74 -4.34 4.69
CA ILE A 195 -5.49 -5.45 3.76
C ILE A 195 -4.58 -6.50 4.41
N ARG A 196 -3.53 -6.06 5.10
CA ARG A 196 -2.63 -6.95 5.84
C ARG A 196 -3.35 -7.74 6.92
N GLU A 197 -4.16 -7.06 7.74
CA GLU A 197 -4.95 -7.69 8.80
C GLU A 197 -5.96 -8.70 8.24
N LYS A 198 -6.66 -8.36 7.14
CA LYS A 198 -7.57 -9.28 6.47
C LYS A 198 -6.85 -10.50 5.88
N GLY A 199 -5.69 -10.30 5.27
CA GLY A 199 -4.85 -11.39 4.77
C GLY A 199 -4.43 -12.34 5.88
N GLN A 200 -3.98 -11.81 7.02
CA GLN A 200 -3.64 -12.61 8.20
C GLN A 200 -4.85 -13.37 8.75
N ALA A 201 -6.00 -12.69 8.90
CA ALA A 201 -7.23 -13.32 9.36
C ALA A 201 -7.69 -14.45 8.42
N CYS A 202 -7.56 -14.28 7.10
CA CYS A 202 -7.85 -15.32 6.11
C CYS A 202 -6.98 -16.56 6.35
N VAL A 203 -5.69 -16.37 6.59
CA VAL A 203 -4.76 -17.47 6.89
C VAL A 203 -5.14 -18.18 8.17
N ASP A 204 -5.37 -17.45 9.27
CA ASP A 204 -5.71 -18.03 10.57
C ASP A 204 -7.02 -18.83 10.51
N LEU A 205 -8.05 -18.29 9.87
CA LEU A 205 -9.33 -18.97 9.68
C LEU A 205 -9.19 -20.23 8.82
N THR A 206 -8.34 -20.18 7.79
CA THR A 206 -8.07 -21.33 6.92
C THR A 206 -7.37 -22.44 7.70
N VAL A 207 -6.29 -22.13 8.43
CA VAL A 207 -5.58 -23.13 9.24
C VAL A 207 -6.52 -23.74 10.29
N LYS A 208 -7.32 -22.92 10.97
CA LYS A 208 -8.29 -23.39 11.96
C LYS A 208 -9.30 -24.36 11.32
N LYS A 209 -9.93 -23.96 10.21
CA LYS A 209 -10.91 -24.80 9.50
C LYS A 209 -10.34 -26.18 9.16
N TYR A 210 -9.15 -26.24 8.58
CA TYR A 210 -8.58 -27.51 8.13
C TYR A 210 -8.02 -28.33 9.30
N ARG A 211 -7.56 -27.71 10.39
CA ARG A 211 -7.29 -28.41 11.65
C ARG A 211 -8.54 -29.10 12.17
N ASP A 212 -9.64 -28.37 12.30
CA ASP A 212 -10.90 -28.90 12.84
C ASP A 212 -11.43 -30.07 11.97
N LEU A 213 -11.30 -29.97 10.65
CA LEU A 213 -11.68 -31.05 9.71
C LEU A 213 -10.78 -32.29 9.87
N LEU A 214 -9.46 -32.11 10.00
CA LEU A 214 -8.52 -33.21 10.21
C LEU A 214 -8.75 -33.91 11.55
N GLU A 215 -8.98 -33.13 12.62
CA GLU A 215 -9.31 -33.65 13.95
C GLU A 215 -10.59 -34.48 13.93
N LYS A 216 -11.63 -33.99 13.25
CA LYS A 216 -12.89 -34.74 13.12
C LYS A 216 -12.71 -36.08 12.40
N VAL A 217 -12.02 -36.10 11.26
CA VAL A 217 -11.75 -37.35 10.51
C VAL A 217 -10.94 -38.32 11.36
N LEU A 218 -9.96 -37.82 12.11
CA LEU A 218 -9.18 -38.63 13.02
C LEU A 218 -10.05 -39.21 14.15
N GLU A 219 -10.87 -38.41 14.83
CA GLU A 219 -11.75 -38.89 15.89
C GLU A 219 -12.74 -39.96 15.41
N GLU A 220 -13.31 -39.78 14.23
CA GLU A 220 -14.20 -40.76 13.61
C GLU A 220 -13.48 -42.07 13.30
N ALA A 221 -12.26 -41.99 12.77
CA ALA A 221 -11.44 -43.16 12.48
C ALA A 221 -11.01 -43.92 13.75
N LEU A 222 -10.69 -43.19 14.83
CA LEU A 222 -10.31 -43.77 16.12
C LEU A 222 -11.50 -44.41 16.84
N LYS A 223 -12.73 -43.87 16.71
CA LYS A 223 -13.95 -44.46 17.27
C LYS A 223 -14.35 -45.79 16.63
N CYS A 224 -13.76 -46.12 15.47
CA CYS A 224 -13.94 -47.41 14.80
C CYS A 224 -13.00 -48.51 15.36
N THR A 225 -12.33 -48.27 16.50
CA THR A 225 -11.65 -49.30 17.31
C THR A 225 -12.62 -50.08 18.19
#